data_AF-A0A3P7QNI5-F1
#
_entry.id   AF-A0A3P7QNI5-F1
#
_cell.length_a   1.000
_cell.length_b   1.000
_cell.length_c   1.000
_cell.angle_alpha   90.00
_cell.angle_beta   90.00
_cell.angle_gamma   90.00
#
_symmetry.space_group_name_H-M   'P 1'
#
loop_
_entity.id
_entity.type
_entity.pdbx_description
1 polymer ?
#
loop_
_entity_poly.entity_id
_entity_poly.type
_entity_poly.pdbx_seq_one_letter_code
_entity_poly.pdbx_strand_id
1 'polypeptide(L)'
;MLCERFHKTLKHDIMEGKANVRIDSLMHLLITLTVEKEEEREIMVARGVEEGRYRLQQHHKSHKSAVEKYAHQQHHIVVAGNGLWTVEDNGKTYHVKEQYCPCDKKDFAAGRMDTLSLLNKPDEELLATLEKAEKLQNEFRKLMAEAATRINGKENDVRLARRPDVASNGRPQALTPIRKLHKRSHLRSVQQAKRKLSFEIPDCAAGERDTCAVCLRMQPSNMGSETTISWIECP
;
A
#
# COMPACT_ATOMS: atom_id res chain seq x y z
N MET A 1 11.71 -14.25 -3.16
CA MET A 1 12.44 -14.73 -4.35
C MET A 1 13.82 -14.10 -4.55
N LEU A 2 14.09 -12.89 -4.06
CA LEU A 2 15.39 -12.21 -4.21
C LEU A 2 16.55 -12.95 -3.51
N CYS A 3 16.32 -13.47 -2.30
CA CYS A 3 17.31 -14.27 -1.58
C CYS A 3 17.70 -15.59 -2.27
N GLU A 4 16.79 -16.25 -2.97
CA GLU A 4 17.08 -17.50 -3.68
C GLU A 4 17.89 -17.25 -4.95
N ARG A 5 17.55 -16.19 -5.72
CA ARG A 5 18.35 -15.79 -6.89
C ARG A 5 19.75 -15.39 -6.46
N PHE A 6 19.86 -14.57 -5.42
CA PHE A 6 21.15 -14.17 -4.86
C PHE A 6 21.99 -15.39 -4.45
N HIS A 7 21.43 -16.36 -3.71
CA HIS A 7 22.16 -17.57 -3.33
C HIS A 7 22.60 -18.41 -4.53
N LYS A 8 21.74 -18.54 -5.57
CA LYS A 8 22.09 -19.29 -6.79
C LYS A 8 23.24 -18.62 -7.54
N THR A 9 23.16 -17.31 -7.76
CA THR A 9 24.20 -16.54 -8.45
C THR A 9 25.51 -16.52 -7.66
N LEU A 10 25.44 -16.37 -6.34
CA LEU A 10 26.61 -16.37 -5.47
C LEU A 10 27.32 -17.73 -5.50
N LYS A 11 26.57 -18.83 -5.53
CA LYS A 11 27.13 -20.18 -5.62
C LYS A 11 27.82 -20.43 -6.97
N HIS A 12 27.17 -20.11 -8.09
CA HIS A 12 27.73 -20.37 -9.42
C HIS A 12 28.86 -19.40 -9.78
N ASP A 13 28.68 -18.10 -9.59
CA ASP A 13 29.63 -17.11 -10.10
C ASP A 13 30.85 -16.94 -9.20
N ILE A 14 30.70 -17.11 -7.88
CA ILE A 14 31.80 -16.89 -6.92
C ILE A 14 32.55 -18.18 -6.59
N MET A 15 31.92 -19.36 -6.61
CA MET A 15 32.67 -20.58 -6.29
C MET A 15 33.41 -21.17 -7.49
N GLU A 16 32.91 -20.98 -8.71
CA GLU A 16 33.46 -21.63 -9.91
C GLU A 16 34.42 -20.72 -10.72
N GLY A 17 34.50 -19.42 -10.38
CA GLY A 17 35.30 -18.42 -11.12
C GLY A 17 36.77 -18.26 -10.69
N LYS A 18 37.60 -17.68 -11.57
CA LYS A 18 39.00 -17.30 -11.27
C LYS A 18 39.05 -16.20 -10.20
N ALA A 19 40.04 -16.23 -9.30
CA ALA A 19 40.19 -15.32 -8.15
C ALA A 19 39.94 -13.84 -8.44
N ASN A 20 40.53 -13.29 -9.50
CA ASN A 20 40.41 -11.88 -9.82
C ASN A 20 39.02 -11.51 -10.40
N VAL A 21 38.36 -12.44 -11.11
CA VAL A 21 37.01 -12.23 -11.66
C VAL A 21 35.95 -12.29 -10.55
N ARG A 22 36.21 -13.07 -9.49
CA ARG A 22 35.28 -13.23 -8.36
C ARG A 22 35.00 -11.92 -7.63
N ILE A 23 36.02 -11.06 -7.48
CA ILE A 23 35.86 -9.78 -6.78
C ILE A 23 35.01 -8.82 -7.60
N ASP A 24 35.27 -8.68 -8.89
CA ASP A 24 34.51 -7.80 -9.78
C ASP A 24 33.05 -8.27 -9.93
N SER A 25 32.84 -9.59 -10.08
CA SER A 25 31.50 -10.18 -10.13
C SER A 25 30.75 -10.00 -8.80
N LEU A 26 31.41 -10.17 -7.65
CA LEU A 26 30.81 -9.91 -6.34
C LEU A 26 30.41 -8.44 -6.19
N MET A 27 31.30 -7.52 -6.59
CA MET A 27 30.99 -6.08 -6.53
C MET A 27 29.79 -5.73 -7.42
N HIS A 28 29.72 -6.28 -8.63
CA HIS A 28 28.59 -6.09 -9.52
C HIS A 28 27.27 -6.66 -8.94
N LEU A 29 27.35 -7.84 -8.33
CA LEU A 29 26.23 -8.49 -7.66
C LEU A 29 25.71 -7.65 -6.48
N LEU A 30 26.61 -7.10 -5.65
CA LEU A 30 26.24 -6.25 -4.52
C LEU A 30 25.60 -4.93 -4.96
N ILE A 31 26.12 -4.30 -6.02
CA ILE A 31 25.52 -3.10 -6.61
C ILE A 31 24.10 -3.40 -7.08
N THR A 32 23.92 -4.48 -7.84
CA THR A 32 22.62 -4.89 -8.37
C THR A 32 21.64 -5.20 -7.25
N LEU A 33 22.06 -5.99 -6.25
CA LEU A 33 21.21 -6.34 -5.11
C LEU A 33 20.76 -5.11 -4.32
N THR A 34 21.61 -4.09 -4.19
CA THR A 34 21.24 -2.85 -3.49
C THR A 34 20.13 -2.10 -4.23
N VAL A 35 20.18 -2.07 -5.57
CA VAL A 35 19.14 -1.44 -6.40
C VAL A 35 17.83 -2.23 -6.30
N GLU A 36 17.88 -3.56 -6.45
CA GLU A 36 16.66 -4.39 -6.35
C GLU A 36 16.04 -4.35 -4.95
N LYS A 37 16.86 -4.27 -3.90
CA LYS A 37 16.40 -4.11 -2.51
C LYS A 37 15.69 -2.78 -2.29
N GLU A 38 16.20 -1.70 -2.88
CA GLU A 38 15.58 -0.39 -2.78
C GLU A 38 14.25 -0.34 -3.53
N GLU A 39 14.19 -0.93 -4.73
CA GLU A 39 12.92 -1.06 -5.48
C GLU A 39 11.89 -1.90 -4.72
N GLU A 40 12.29 -3.04 -4.15
CA GLU A 40 11.41 -3.86 -3.31
C GLU A 40 10.89 -3.06 -2.09
N ARG A 41 11.74 -2.26 -1.46
CA ARG A 41 11.38 -1.36 -0.37
C ARG A 41 10.38 -0.30 -0.83
N GLU A 42 10.63 0.38 -1.96
CA GLU A 42 9.72 1.38 -2.54
C GLU A 42 8.36 0.76 -2.86
N ILE A 43 8.32 -0.44 -3.43
CA ILE A 43 7.07 -1.18 -3.68
C ILE A 43 6.35 -1.52 -2.36
N MET A 44 7.08 -1.95 -1.33
CA MET A 44 6.51 -2.27 -0.02
C MET A 44 5.94 -1.03 0.67
N VAL A 45 6.63 0.11 0.59
CA VAL A 45 6.16 1.40 1.10
C VAL A 45 4.95 1.88 0.33
N ALA A 46 5.00 1.86 -1.02
CA ALA A 46 3.89 2.28 -1.88
C ALA A 46 2.63 1.43 -1.67
N ARG A 47 2.80 0.14 -1.36
CA ARG A 47 1.70 -0.78 -1.01
C ARG A 47 1.27 -0.69 0.45
N GLY A 48 1.93 0.12 1.28
CA GLY A 48 1.66 0.22 2.72
C GLY A 48 1.93 -1.07 3.51
N VAL A 49 2.70 -2.00 2.95
CA VAL A 49 2.96 -3.32 3.56
C VAL A 49 3.91 -3.19 4.75
N GLU A 50 4.90 -2.31 4.65
CA GLU A 50 5.84 -2.04 5.74
C GLU A 50 5.14 -1.38 6.93
N GLU A 51 4.26 -0.41 6.66
CA GLU A 51 3.38 0.18 7.66
C GLU A 51 2.40 -0.85 8.24
N GLY A 52 1.84 -1.73 7.41
CA GLY A 52 0.92 -2.78 7.86
C GLY A 52 1.56 -3.73 8.88
N ARG A 53 2.80 -4.18 8.63
CA ARG A 53 3.55 -5.03 9.57
C ARG A 53 3.90 -4.30 10.86
N TYR A 54 4.36 -3.06 10.75
CA TYR A 54 4.66 -2.24 11.92
C TYR A 54 3.42 -1.97 12.77
N ARG A 55 2.31 -1.56 12.15
CA ARG A 55 1.03 -1.33 12.81
C ARG A 55 0.52 -2.60 13.50
N LEU A 56 0.58 -3.75 12.83
CA LEU A 56 0.19 -5.03 13.42
C LEU A 56 1.07 -5.40 14.62
N GLN A 57 2.39 -5.21 14.51
CA GLN A 57 3.32 -5.46 15.60
C GLN A 57 3.06 -4.54 16.79
N GLN A 58 2.80 -3.25 16.53
CA GLN A 58 2.45 -2.29 17.59
C GLN A 58 1.11 -2.67 18.23
N HIS A 59 0.11 -3.07 17.44
CA HIS A 59 -1.17 -3.53 17.96
C HIS A 59 -0.99 -4.75 18.89
N HIS A 60 -0.18 -5.74 18.52
CA HIS A 60 0.13 -6.87 19.39
C HIS A 60 0.86 -6.47 20.67
N LYS A 61 1.82 -5.53 20.59
CA LYS A 61 2.53 -5.02 21.78
C LYS A 61 1.56 -4.30 22.72
N SER A 62 0.77 -3.37 22.19
CA SER A 62 -0.25 -2.65 22.97
C SER A 62 -1.27 -3.58 23.60
N HIS A 63 -1.77 -4.56 22.83
CA HIS A 63 -2.69 -5.58 23.35
C HIS A 63 -2.04 -6.39 24.48
N LYS A 64 -0.82 -6.89 24.28
CA LYS A 64 -0.09 -7.64 25.32
C LYS A 64 0.08 -6.80 26.59
N SER A 65 0.51 -5.55 26.46
CA SER A 65 0.66 -4.64 27.60
C SER A 65 -0.66 -4.35 28.30
N ALA A 66 -1.77 -4.20 27.57
CA ALA A 66 -3.10 -4.03 28.15
C ALA A 66 -3.53 -5.29 28.92
N VAL A 67 -3.34 -6.48 28.35
CA VAL A 67 -3.66 -7.74 29.03
C VAL A 67 -2.86 -7.89 30.32
N GLU A 68 -1.54 -7.65 30.27
CA GLU A 68 -0.69 -7.72 31.46
C GLU A 68 -1.10 -6.72 32.54
N LYS A 69 -1.42 -5.48 32.14
CA LYS A 69 -1.82 -4.42 33.07
C LYS A 69 -3.16 -4.71 33.75
N TYR A 70 -4.14 -5.17 32.98
CA TYR A 70 -5.51 -5.35 33.49
C TYR A 70 -5.84 -6.77 33.96
N ALA A 71 -4.92 -7.75 33.79
CA ALA A 71 -5.12 -9.14 34.21
C ALA A 71 -5.54 -9.27 35.70
N HIS A 72 -5.00 -8.41 36.56
CA HIS A 72 -5.27 -8.42 38.01
C HIS A 72 -6.19 -7.27 38.46
N GLN A 73 -6.65 -6.43 37.53
CA GLN A 73 -7.33 -5.17 37.77
C GLN A 73 -8.69 -5.10 37.08
N GLN A 74 -9.42 -6.23 37.07
CA GLN A 74 -10.72 -6.33 36.37
C GLN A 74 -11.76 -5.31 36.86
N HIS A 75 -11.66 -4.84 38.12
CA HIS A 75 -12.55 -3.82 38.66
C HIS A 75 -12.40 -2.44 38.00
N HIS A 76 -11.29 -2.17 37.31
CA HIS A 76 -11.10 -0.95 36.52
C HIS A 76 -11.77 -1.00 35.15
N ILE A 77 -12.34 -2.15 34.75
CA ILE A 77 -13.04 -2.31 33.47
C ILE A 77 -14.52 -2.55 33.75
N VAL A 78 -15.36 -1.57 33.40
CA VAL A 78 -16.81 -1.65 33.58
C VAL A 78 -17.49 -1.74 32.20
N VAL A 79 -18.36 -2.72 32.03
CA VAL A 79 -19.17 -2.84 30.80
C VAL A 79 -20.28 -1.79 30.85
N ALA A 80 -20.20 -0.79 29.97
CA ALA A 80 -21.17 0.31 29.87
C ALA A 80 -22.30 0.02 28.85
N GLY A 81 -22.17 -1.05 28.06
CA GLY A 81 -23.19 -1.48 27.09
C GLY A 81 -22.64 -2.50 26.09
N ASN A 82 -23.44 -2.84 25.08
CA ASN A 82 -23.04 -3.77 24.01
C ASN A 82 -21.83 -3.21 23.24
N GLY A 83 -20.66 -3.84 23.42
CA GLY A 83 -19.40 -3.41 22.81
C GLY A 83 -18.88 -2.07 23.34
N LEU A 84 -19.33 -1.62 24.52
CA LEU A 84 -18.88 -0.38 25.16
C LEU A 84 -18.31 -0.70 26.53
N TRP A 85 -17.05 -0.32 26.73
CA TRP A 85 -16.33 -0.47 27.99
C TRP A 85 -15.88 0.88 28.50
N THR A 86 -15.92 1.04 29.81
CA THR A 86 -15.35 2.16 30.53
C THR A 86 -14.15 1.63 31.30
N VAL A 87 -12.96 2.13 30.97
CA VAL A 87 -11.68 1.70 31.57
C VAL A 87 -11.09 2.84 32.37
N GLU A 88 -10.86 2.63 33.65
CA GLU A 88 -10.15 3.61 34.48
C GLU A 88 -8.65 3.30 34.51
N ASP A 89 -7.84 4.28 34.12
CA ASP A 89 -6.38 4.16 34.13
C ASP A 89 -5.73 5.44 34.63
N ASN A 90 -4.91 5.33 35.67
CA ASN A 90 -4.22 6.46 36.32
C ASN A 90 -5.17 7.61 36.71
N GLY A 91 -6.35 7.27 37.24
CA GLY A 91 -7.39 8.24 37.65
C GLY A 91 -8.09 8.96 36.49
N LYS A 92 -7.91 8.48 35.25
CA LYS A 92 -8.66 8.93 34.08
C LYS A 92 -9.56 7.83 33.58
N THR A 93 -10.77 8.20 33.18
CA THR A 93 -11.76 7.27 32.64
C THR A 93 -11.77 7.35 31.12
N TYR A 94 -11.61 6.21 30.45
CA TYR A 94 -11.61 6.07 29.00
C TYR A 94 -12.84 5.28 28.56
N HIS A 95 -13.49 5.72 27.48
CA HIS A 95 -14.60 4.99 26.87
C HIS A 95 -14.11 4.27 25.61
N VAL A 96 -14.06 2.94 25.67
CA VAL A 96 -13.62 2.08 24.58
C VAL A 96 -14.86 1.51 23.92
N LYS A 97 -15.03 1.80 22.62
CA LYS A 97 -16.05 1.18 21.79
C LYS A 97 -15.40 0.12 20.92
N GLU A 98 -15.86 -1.11 21.04
CA GLU A 98 -15.49 -2.19 20.14
C GLU A 98 -15.93 -1.82 18.72
N GLN A 99 -14.95 -1.59 17.84
CA GLN A 99 -15.20 -1.43 16.42
C GLN A 99 -14.97 -2.76 15.74
N TYR A 100 -16.07 -3.38 15.30
CA TYR A 100 -15.99 -4.55 14.45
C TYR A 100 -15.33 -4.16 13.12
N CYS A 101 -14.13 -4.66 12.84
CA CYS A 101 -13.59 -4.53 11.49
C CYS A 101 -14.35 -5.49 10.56
N PRO A 102 -14.90 -5.02 9.42
CA PRO A 102 -15.44 -5.94 8.41
C PRO A 102 -14.39 -6.92 7.89
N CYS A 103 -13.10 -6.60 8.07
CA CYS A 103 -11.95 -7.43 7.74
C CYS A 103 -11.68 -8.57 8.74
N ASP A 104 -12.30 -8.53 9.93
CA ASP A 104 -12.14 -9.53 10.99
C ASP A 104 -13.17 -10.67 10.89
N LYS A 105 -13.96 -10.71 9.81
CA LYS A 105 -14.56 -11.96 9.37
C LYS A 105 -13.40 -12.89 9.01
N LYS A 106 -13.08 -13.81 9.92
CA LYS A 106 -12.13 -14.93 9.72
C LYS A 106 -12.32 -15.62 8.36
N ASP A 107 -13.52 -15.53 7.80
CA ASP A 107 -13.91 -15.95 6.45
C ASP A 107 -13.01 -15.39 5.33
N PHE A 108 -12.47 -14.17 5.44
CA PHE A 108 -11.64 -13.64 4.34
C PHE A 108 -10.25 -14.28 4.30
N ALA A 109 -9.59 -14.40 5.46
CA ALA A 109 -8.28 -15.03 5.54
C ALA A 109 -8.37 -16.56 5.36
N ALA A 110 -9.35 -17.21 6.01
CA ALA A 110 -9.62 -18.63 5.83
C ALA A 110 -10.04 -18.93 4.39
N GLY A 111 -11.03 -18.19 3.86
CA GLY A 111 -11.47 -18.32 2.48
C GLY A 111 -10.35 -18.08 1.48
N ARG A 112 -9.42 -17.14 1.72
CA ARG A 112 -8.25 -16.94 0.87
C ARG A 112 -7.27 -18.14 0.93
N MET A 113 -7.01 -18.69 2.11
CA MET A 113 -6.14 -19.87 2.27
C MET A 113 -6.75 -21.11 1.64
N ASP A 114 -8.07 -21.30 1.78
CA ASP A 114 -8.82 -22.40 1.17
C ASP A 114 -8.82 -22.25 -0.35
N THR A 115 -9.07 -21.03 -0.86
CA THR A 115 -8.99 -20.73 -2.29
C THR A 115 -7.59 -20.99 -2.85
N LEU A 116 -6.53 -20.57 -2.15
CA LEU A 116 -5.15 -20.85 -2.56
C LEU A 116 -4.82 -22.35 -2.54
N SER A 117 -5.35 -23.09 -1.56
CA SER A 117 -5.16 -24.54 -1.47
C SER A 117 -5.87 -25.26 -2.62
N LEU A 118 -7.09 -24.84 -2.96
CA LEU A 118 -7.83 -25.33 -4.13
C LEU A 118 -7.10 -25.02 -5.44
N LEU A 119 -6.52 -23.82 -5.58
CA LEU A 119 -5.76 -23.45 -6.78
C LEU A 119 -4.43 -24.20 -6.95
N ASN A 120 -3.83 -24.70 -5.86
CA ASN A 120 -2.59 -25.48 -5.94
C ASN A 120 -2.80 -26.91 -6.44
N LYS A 121 -4.02 -27.45 -6.29
CA LYS A 121 -4.41 -28.78 -6.77
C LYS A 121 -5.85 -28.72 -7.30
N PRO A 122 -6.08 -28.02 -8.42
CA PRO A 122 -7.42 -27.85 -8.93
C PRO A 122 -7.93 -29.19 -9.47
N ASP A 123 -9.14 -29.59 -9.08
CA ASP A 123 -9.84 -30.69 -9.71
C ASP A 123 -10.39 -30.25 -11.08
N GLU A 124 -10.78 -31.23 -11.91
CA GLU A 124 -11.32 -30.94 -13.24
C GLU A 124 -12.60 -30.10 -13.19
N GLU A 125 -13.40 -30.26 -12.13
CA GLU A 125 -14.64 -29.51 -11.91
C GLU A 125 -14.38 -28.02 -11.62
N LEU A 126 -13.40 -27.72 -10.76
CA LEU A 126 -12.96 -26.36 -10.46
C LEU A 126 -12.38 -25.70 -11.71
N LEU A 127 -11.56 -26.41 -12.49
CA LEU A 127 -11.02 -25.90 -13.76
C LEU A 127 -12.15 -25.54 -14.74
N ALA A 128 -13.12 -26.44 -14.94
CA ALA A 128 -14.27 -26.18 -15.80
C ALA A 128 -15.10 -24.98 -15.31
N THR A 129 -15.24 -24.82 -13.99
CA THR A 129 -15.93 -23.68 -13.38
C THR A 129 -15.18 -22.36 -13.60
N LEU A 130 -13.85 -22.37 -13.45
CA LEU A 130 -13.00 -21.21 -13.70
C LEU A 130 -13.00 -20.80 -15.18
N GLU A 131 -12.94 -21.75 -16.10
CA GLU A 131 -13.08 -21.48 -17.54
C GLU A 131 -14.45 -20.87 -17.88
N LYS A 132 -15.52 -21.36 -17.27
CA LYS A 132 -16.85 -20.79 -17.43
C LYS A 132 -16.91 -19.35 -16.89
N ALA A 133 -16.30 -19.10 -15.74
CA ALA A 133 -16.20 -17.75 -15.17
C ALA A 133 -15.38 -16.81 -16.07
N GLU A 134 -14.29 -17.27 -16.67
CA GLU A 134 -13.49 -16.50 -17.63
C GLU A 134 -14.29 -16.15 -18.89
N LYS A 135 -15.07 -17.10 -19.44
CA LYS A 135 -15.97 -16.85 -20.57
C LYS A 135 -16.97 -15.75 -20.25
N LEU A 136 -17.62 -15.82 -19.09
CA LEU A 136 -18.57 -14.79 -18.63
C LEU A 136 -17.89 -13.42 -18.43
N GLN A 137 -16.68 -13.38 -17.88
CA GLN A 137 -15.93 -12.13 -17.76
C GLN A 137 -15.59 -11.52 -19.13
N ASN A 138 -15.23 -12.35 -20.11
CA ASN A 138 -14.94 -11.89 -21.47
C ASN A 138 -16.20 -11.40 -22.19
N GLU A 139 -17.34 -12.07 -22.02
CA GLU A 139 -18.64 -11.58 -22.51
C GLU A 139 -19.03 -10.24 -21.87
N PHE A 140 -18.87 -10.11 -20.56
CA PHE A 140 -19.10 -8.86 -19.86
C PHE A 140 -18.20 -7.73 -20.39
N ARG A 141 -16.90 -7.99 -20.63
CA ARG A 141 -15.98 -7.02 -21.23
C ARG A 141 -16.42 -6.58 -22.63
N LYS A 142 -16.92 -7.51 -23.47
CA LYS A 142 -17.47 -7.18 -24.79
C LYS A 142 -18.70 -6.29 -24.67
N LEU A 143 -19.65 -6.62 -23.80
CA LEU A 143 -20.85 -5.81 -23.57
C LEU A 143 -20.50 -4.40 -23.06
N MET A 144 -19.52 -4.29 -22.16
CA MET A 144 -19.04 -2.99 -21.67
C MET A 144 -18.35 -2.18 -22.77
N ALA A 145 -17.57 -2.82 -23.66
CA ALA A 145 -16.98 -2.16 -24.81
C ALA A 145 -18.07 -1.66 -25.78
N GLU A 146 -19.07 -2.48 -26.07
CA GLU A 146 -20.23 -2.08 -26.89
C GLU A 146 -20.99 -0.91 -26.25
N ALA A 147 -21.28 -0.97 -24.95
CA ALA A 147 -21.91 0.12 -24.22
C ALA A 147 -21.09 1.41 -24.30
N ALA A 148 -19.77 1.33 -24.13
CA ALA A 148 -18.87 2.47 -24.27
C ALA A 148 -18.90 3.06 -25.69
N THR A 149 -18.94 2.23 -26.73
CA THR A 149 -19.06 2.72 -28.13
C THR A 149 -20.41 3.41 -28.39
N ARG A 150 -21.51 2.92 -27.80
CA ARG A 150 -22.84 3.53 -27.91
C ARG A 150 -22.92 4.87 -27.20
N ILE A 151 -22.38 4.95 -25.98
CA ILE A 151 -22.39 6.18 -25.18
C ILE A 151 -21.52 7.26 -25.83
N ASN A 152 -20.33 6.89 -26.34
CA ASN A 152 -19.37 7.86 -26.85
C ASN A 152 -19.57 8.25 -28.32
N GLY A 153 -20.59 7.69 -29.00
CA GLY A 153 -21.09 8.17 -30.29
C GLY A 153 -20.00 8.44 -31.33
N LYS A 154 -19.54 7.38 -32.01
CA LYS A 154 -18.41 7.25 -32.95
C LYS A 154 -17.18 6.65 -32.28
N GLU A 155 -16.38 5.93 -33.07
CA GLU A 155 -14.99 5.63 -32.75
C GLU A 155 -14.30 6.95 -32.38
N ASN A 156 -14.34 7.31 -31.10
CA ASN A 156 -13.23 8.01 -30.52
C ASN A 156 -12.08 7.05 -30.74
N ASP A 157 -11.34 7.27 -31.82
CA ASP A 157 -9.95 6.91 -31.95
C ASP A 157 -9.31 7.57 -30.73
N VAL A 158 -9.41 6.92 -29.56
CA VAL A 158 -8.75 7.28 -28.32
C VAL A 158 -7.29 6.96 -28.59
N ARG A 159 -6.70 7.73 -29.50
CA ARG A 159 -5.32 8.13 -29.38
C ARG A 159 -5.28 8.83 -28.05
N LEU A 160 -4.97 8.06 -27.01
CA LEU A 160 -4.48 8.55 -25.73
C LEU A 160 -3.72 9.83 -26.04
N ALA A 161 -4.21 10.97 -25.53
CA ALA A 161 -3.64 12.28 -25.85
C ALA A 161 -2.12 12.15 -25.72
N ARG A 162 -1.43 12.18 -26.87
CA ARG A 162 0.01 11.96 -26.89
C ARG A 162 0.59 13.06 -26.05
N ARG A 163 1.38 12.67 -25.04
CA ARG A 163 2.21 13.63 -24.32
C ARG A 163 2.98 14.45 -25.37
N PRO A 164 2.89 15.80 -25.36
CA PRO A 164 3.51 16.65 -26.39
C PRO A 164 5.00 16.37 -26.63
N ASP A 165 5.64 15.81 -25.61
CA ASP A 165 7.03 15.43 -25.48
C ASP A 165 7.42 14.11 -26.18
N VAL A 166 6.46 13.33 -26.72
CA VAL A 166 6.76 12.05 -27.40
C VAL A 166 6.60 12.20 -28.91
N ALA A 167 7.73 12.13 -29.63
CA ALA A 167 7.79 12.23 -31.08
C ALA A 167 6.90 11.18 -31.76
N SER A 168 6.28 11.58 -32.87
CA SER A 168 5.25 10.79 -33.56
C SER A 168 5.70 9.42 -34.09
N ASN A 169 7.00 9.23 -34.18
CA ASN A 169 7.71 8.18 -34.91
C ASN A 169 8.16 7.04 -33.97
N GLY A 170 7.82 7.08 -32.68
CA GLY A 170 8.19 6.06 -31.69
C GLY A 170 9.70 5.96 -31.41
N ARG A 171 10.55 6.66 -32.16
CA ARG A 171 11.97 6.78 -31.87
C ARG A 171 12.15 7.71 -30.67
N PRO A 172 12.79 7.26 -29.58
CA PRO A 172 13.25 8.18 -28.56
C PRO A 172 14.12 9.23 -29.26
N GLN A 173 13.83 10.52 -29.03
CA GLN A 173 14.72 11.59 -29.49
C GLN A 173 16.13 11.21 -29.04
N ALA A 174 17.09 11.26 -29.97
CA ALA A 174 18.49 10.98 -29.68
C ALA A 174 18.84 11.73 -28.41
N LEU A 175 19.14 10.96 -27.35
CA LEU A 175 19.33 11.48 -26.00
C LEU A 175 20.26 12.68 -26.12
N THR A 176 19.72 13.88 -25.86
CA THR A 176 20.58 15.06 -25.70
C THR A 176 21.67 14.64 -24.72
N PRO A 177 22.96 14.77 -25.07
CA PRO A 177 24.06 14.25 -24.26
C PRO A 177 23.81 14.69 -22.83
N ILE A 178 23.67 13.71 -21.94
CA ILE A 178 23.34 13.90 -20.53
C ILE A 178 24.25 15.03 -20.05
N ARG A 179 23.66 16.21 -19.80
CA ARG A 179 24.40 17.37 -19.30
C ARG A 179 25.24 16.85 -18.15
N LYS A 180 26.57 17.03 -18.27
CA LYS A 180 27.60 16.53 -17.35
C LYS A 180 27.01 16.33 -15.96
N LEU A 181 26.97 15.08 -15.51
CA LEU A 181 26.51 14.70 -14.17
C LEU A 181 27.27 15.54 -13.13
N HIS A 182 26.67 16.64 -12.68
CA HIS A 182 27.17 17.37 -11.53
C HIS A 182 27.05 16.42 -10.32
N LYS A 183 28.11 16.33 -9.51
CA LYS A 183 28.17 15.48 -8.31
C LYS A 183 26.85 15.60 -7.52
N ARG A 184 26.12 14.48 -7.42
CA ARG A 184 24.80 14.32 -6.78
C ARG A 184 24.70 14.89 -5.35
N SER A 185 25.83 15.15 -4.69
CA SER A 185 25.87 15.68 -3.33
C SER A 185 25.33 17.11 -3.21
N HIS A 186 25.53 17.96 -4.23
CA HIS A 186 25.16 19.38 -4.11
C HIS A 186 23.67 19.64 -4.38
N LEU A 187 23.03 18.84 -5.24
CA LEU A 187 21.59 18.98 -5.50
C LEU A 187 20.74 18.49 -4.33
N ARG A 188 21.18 17.44 -3.61
CA ARG A 188 20.50 17.01 -2.38
C ARG A 188 20.65 18.05 -1.26
N SER A 189 21.82 18.69 -1.09
CA SER A 189 21.95 19.71 -0.05
C SER A 189 21.14 20.98 -0.39
N VAL A 190 21.08 21.39 -1.65
CA VAL A 190 20.27 22.54 -2.08
C VAL A 190 18.77 22.23 -2.03
N GLN A 191 18.33 21.03 -2.41
CA GLN A 191 16.93 20.62 -2.24
C GLN A 191 16.54 20.42 -0.77
N GLN A 192 17.42 19.86 0.06
CA GLN A 192 17.17 19.77 1.50
C GLN A 192 17.19 21.15 2.17
N ALA A 193 18.05 22.07 1.74
CA ALA A 193 18.05 23.46 2.20
C ALA A 193 16.78 24.20 1.75
N LYS A 194 16.31 23.97 0.52
CA LYS A 194 15.00 24.49 0.06
C LYS A 194 13.81 23.87 0.77
N ARG A 195 13.90 22.61 1.21
CA ARG A 195 12.88 21.96 2.06
C ARG A 195 12.95 22.41 3.53
N LYS A 196 14.06 23.03 3.95
CA LYS A 196 14.19 23.69 5.26
C LYS A 196 13.71 25.15 5.26
N LEU A 197 13.46 25.76 4.09
CA LEU A 197 12.48 26.85 4.04
C LEU A 197 11.14 26.18 4.32
N SER A 198 10.57 26.48 5.47
CA SER A 198 9.27 26.02 5.91
C SER A 198 8.24 26.26 4.81
N PHE A 199 7.88 25.21 4.09
CA PHE A 199 6.53 25.11 3.58
C PHE A 199 5.66 24.94 4.82
N GLU A 200 5.32 26.08 5.44
CA GLU A 200 4.15 26.13 6.31
C GLU A 200 3.01 25.63 5.45
N ILE A 201 2.51 24.44 5.80
CA ILE A 201 1.29 23.91 5.24
C ILE A 201 0.26 25.03 5.44
N PRO A 202 -0.39 25.54 4.39
CA PRO A 202 -1.40 26.58 4.55
C PRO A 202 -2.39 26.11 5.62
N ASP A 203 -2.59 26.92 6.65
CA ASP A 203 -3.57 26.63 7.70
C ASP A 203 -4.96 26.67 7.08
N CYS A 204 -5.41 25.55 6.51
CA CYS A 204 -6.77 25.42 6.03
C CYS A 204 -7.69 25.46 7.25
N ALA A 205 -8.63 26.41 7.27
CA ALA A 205 -9.60 26.55 8.33
C ALA A 205 -10.37 25.24 8.53
N ALA A 206 -10.76 24.92 9.77
CA ALA A 206 -11.37 23.63 10.13
C ALA A 206 -12.66 23.29 9.34
N GLY A 207 -13.30 24.28 8.70
CA GLY A 207 -14.48 24.11 7.86
C GLY A 207 -14.23 23.83 6.38
N GLU A 208 -12.98 23.91 5.89
CA GLU A 208 -12.65 23.72 4.46
C GLU A 208 -12.09 22.31 4.14
N ARG A 209 -12.10 21.40 5.11
CA ARG A 209 -11.57 20.04 4.94
C ARG A 209 -12.71 19.06 4.72
N ASP A 210 -12.93 18.68 3.47
CA ASP A 210 -13.98 17.71 3.08
C ASP A 210 -13.65 16.26 3.49
N THR A 211 -12.44 16.03 4.00
CA THR A 211 -11.90 14.73 4.38
C THR A 211 -11.12 14.80 5.69
N CYS A 212 -11.27 13.77 6.53
CA CYS A 212 -10.49 13.63 7.76
C CYS A 212 -8.99 13.45 7.46
N ALA A 213 -8.12 14.25 8.08
CA ALA A 213 -6.67 14.18 7.88
C ALA A 213 -6.03 12.87 8.37
N VAL A 214 -6.69 12.14 9.28
CA VAL A 214 -6.17 10.90 9.89
C VAL A 214 -6.61 9.66 9.10
N CYS A 215 -7.88 9.59 8.70
CA CYS A 215 -8.43 8.39 8.04
C CYS A 215 -8.81 8.58 6.55
N LEU A 216 -8.64 9.78 5.99
CA LEU A 216 -8.96 10.14 4.59
C LEU A 216 -10.41 9.86 4.16
N ARG A 217 -11.32 9.61 5.10
CA ARG A 217 -12.74 9.39 4.80
C ARG A 217 -13.41 10.73 4.48
N MET A 218 -14.17 10.73 3.38
CA MET A 218 -15.02 11.84 2.96
C MET A 218 -16.19 11.98 3.92
N GLN A 219 -16.55 13.21 4.27
CA GLN A 219 -17.69 13.47 5.14
C GLN A 219 -18.97 12.89 4.49
N PRO A 220 -19.74 12.05 5.20
CA PRO A 220 -21.00 11.55 4.65
C PRO A 220 -21.90 12.75 4.40
N SER A 221 -22.41 12.85 3.18
CA SER A 221 -23.22 13.95 2.66
C SER A 221 -24.63 13.93 3.25
N ASN A 222 -24.75 13.93 4.58
CA ASN A 222 -26.03 13.86 5.24
C ASN A 222 -26.52 15.27 5.59
N MET A 223 -27.42 15.71 4.71
CA MET A 223 -28.44 16.74 4.87
C MET A 223 -29.22 16.52 6.17
N GLY A 224 -28.87 17.24 7.22
CA GLY A 224 -29.60 17.23 8.48
C GLY A 224 -29.04 18.31 9.39
N SER A 225 -29.78 19.41 9.50
CA SER A 225 -29.41 20.63 10.21
C SER A 225 -28.92 20.38 11.65
N GLU A 226 -27.83 21.07 11.99
CA GLU A 226 -27.38 21.40 13.34
C GLU A 226 -26.79 20.28 14.20
N THR A 227 -25.72 19.66 13.73
CA THR A 227 -24.68 19.16 14.65
C THR A 227 -23.32 19.66 14.20
N THR A 228 -22.78 20.64 14.94
CA THR A 228 -21.37 21.04 14.86
C THR A 228 -20.53 19.87 15.35
N ILE A 229 -20.14 18.99 14.44
CA ILE A 229 -19.23 17.88 14.72
C ILE A 229 -17.83 18.48 14.84
N SER A 230 -17.31 18.58 16.05
CA SER A 230 -15.91 18.93 16.31
C SER A 230 -15.02 17.78 15.84
N TRP A 231 -14.28 18.00 14.74
CA TRP A 231 -13.27 17.07 14.23
C TRP A 231 -12.01 17.07 15.10
N ILE A 232 -12.16 16.63 16.34
CA ILE A 232 -11.08 16.13 17.20
C ILE A 232 -11.79 14.98 17.93
N GLU A 233 -11.92 13.82 17.32
CA GLU A 233 -11.21 12.63 17.75
C GLU A 233 -11.46 11.52 16.72
N CYS A 234 -10.66 11.52 15.65
CA CYS A 234 -10.28 10.24 15.08
C CYS A 234 -9.10 9.77 15.95
N PRO A 235 -9.17 8.62 16.65
CA PRO A 235 -7.98 8.09 17.32
C PRO A 235 -6.85 7.84 16.31
#